data_AF-A0A5N8VDJ3-F1
#
_entry.id   AF-A0A5N8VDJ3-F1
#
_cell.length_a   1.000
_cell.length_b   1.000
_cell.length_c   1.000
_cell.angle_alpha   90.00
_cell.angle_beta   90.00
_cell.angle_gamma   90.00
#
_symmetry.space_group_name_H-M   'P 1'
#
loop_
_entity.id
_entity.type
_entity.pdbx_description
1 polymer ?
#
loop_
_entity_poly.entity_id
_entity_poly.type
_entity_poly.pdbx_seq_one_letter_code
_entity_poly.pdbx_strand_id
1 'polypeptide(L)'
;MSAPDGSPVGAERSIGQLFASATTELSALVHDEIALAKAQLKQDVKKGATSGGAFSVAAMVLLFSLPMLNFALAYGIRTWSGWNLAICFLLSFAANVLVAAVLALIGVVFAKKAKRSKGPQKVAASMKETAVVLQNAKPHPRPQPAALEDAAPAAIEAVARSSS
;
A
#
# COMPACT_ATOMS: atom_id res chain seq x y z
N MET A 1 31.55 -55.01 31.08
CA MET A 1 31.40 -53.77 31.85
C MET A 1 31.01 -52.66 30.86
N SER A 2 29.93 -51.95 31.17
CA SER A 2 29.23 -50.78 30.58
C SER A 2 29.95 -49.92 29.51
N ALA A 3 29.27 -49.26 28.57
CA ALA A 3 28.03 -48.50 28.73
C ALA A 3 27.18 -48.33 27.44
N PRO A 4 25.87 -48.08 27.56
CA PRO A 4 25.01 -47.62 26.48
C PRO A 4 25.04 -46.07 26.38
N ASP A 5 25.25 -45.52 25.18
CA ASP A 5 25.05 -44.09 24.92
C ASP A 5 23.54 -43.79 24.91
N GLY A 6 23.03 -43.49 26.10
CA GLY A 6 21.74 -42.86 26.30
C GLY A 6 21.81 -41.42 25.78
N SER A 7 21.32 -41.19 24.57
CA SER A 7 20.80 -39.88 24.23
C SER A 7 19.68 -39.57 25.23
N PRO A 8 19.76 -38.50 26.03
CA PRO A 8 18.74 -38.20 27.02
C PRO A 8 17.49 -37.70 26.29
N VAL A 9 16.64 -38.65 25.91
CA VAL A 9 15.22 -38.41 25.65
C VAL A 9 14.60 -38.05 27.01
N GLY A 10 14.66 -36.78 27.40
CA GLY A 10 14.04 -36.33 28.66
C GLY A 10 14.79 -35.29 29.48
N ALA A 11 15.67 -34.46 28.90
CA ALA A 11 15.91 -33.16 29.52
C ALA A 11 14.62 -32.35 29.33
N GLU A 12 13.80 -32.22 30.37
CA GLU A 12 12.60 -31.36 30.38
C GLU A 12 12.98 -30.02 29.77
N ARG A 13 12.53 -29.77 28.54
CA ARG A 13 12.88 -28.53 27.84
C ARG A 13 12.37 -27.41 28.72
N SER A 14 13.27 -26.58 29.25
CA SER A 14 12.88 -25.54 30.18
C SER A 14 11.79 -24.69 29.54
N ILE A 15 10.84 -24.19 30.33
CA ILE A 15 9.74 -23.36 29.81
C ILE A 15 10.29 -22.17 29.00
N GLY A 16 11.47 -21.66 29.36
CA GLY A 16 12.19 -20.65 28.59
C GLY A 16 12.67 -21.13 27.21
N GLN A 17 13.13 -22.37 27.07
CA GLN A 17 13.49 -22.96 25.77
C GLN A 17 12.29 -23.33 24.90
N LEU A 18 11.12 -23.64 25.48
CA LEU A 18 9.87 -23.84 24.74
C LEU A 18 9.34 -22.51 24.20
N PHE A 19 9.36 -21.47 25.03
CA PHE A 19 8.94 -20.12 24.62
C PHE A 19 9.88 -19.52 23.57
N ALA A 20 11.20 -19.71 23.71
CA ALA A 20 12.18 -19.28 22.71
C ALA A 20 11.98 -19.98 21.36
N SER A 21 11.70 -21.29 21.36
CA SER A 21 11.40 -22.04 20.13
C SER A 21 10.07 -21.61 19.50
N ALA A 22 9.01 -21.45 20.29
CA ALA A 22 7.72 -20.97 19.78
C ALA A 22 7.81 -19.55 19.20
N THR A 23 8.57 -18.66 19.84
CA THR A 23 8.82 -17.30 19.33
C THR A 23 9.61 -17.33 18.02
N THR A 24 10.56 -18.26 17.90
CA THR A 24 11.35 -18.44 16.68
C THR A 24 10.48 -18.92 15.52
N GLU A 25 9.60 -19.89 15.75
CA GLU A 25 8.66 -20.38 14.72
C GLU A 25 7.65 -19.32 14.30
N LEU A 26 7.12 -18.54 15.25
CA LEU A 26 6.26 -17.40 14.93
C LEU A 26 7.01 -16.34 14.12
N SER A 27 8.27 -16.06 14.44
CA SER A 27 9.09 -15.12 13.71
C SER A 27 9.38 -15.59 12.27
N ALA A 28 9.56 -16.90 12.08
CA ALA A 28 9.71 -17.50 10.75
C ALA A 28 8.41 -17.39 9.93
N LEU A 29 7.26 -17.70 10.54
CA LEU A 29 5.95 -17.60 9.89
C LEU A 29 5.62 -16.16 9.45
N VAL A 30 5.88 -15.17 10.32
CA VAL A 30 5.70 -13.75 9.97
C VAL A 30 6.61 -13.35 8.81
N HIS A 31 7.84 -13.85 8.76
CA HIS A 31 8.74 -13.57 7.65
C HIS A 31 8.22 -14.13 6.32
N ASP A 32 7.67 -15.34 6.34
CA ASP A 32 7.07 -15.97 5.17
C ASP A 32 5.80 -15.24 4.71
N GLU A 33 4.93 -14.80 5.62
CA GLU A 33 3.73 -14.02 5.29
C GLU A 33 4.10 -12.66 4.67
N ILE A 34 5.15 -12.01 5.19
CA ILE A 34 5.69 -10.76 4.61
C ILE A 34 6.30 -11.03 3.24
N ALA A 35 7.04 -12.14 3.07
CA ALA A 35 7.61 -12.51 1.78
C ALA A 35 6.52 -12.74 0.73
N LEU A 36 5.43 -13.41 1.12
CA LEU A 36 4.25 -13.66 0.28
C LEU A 36 3.53 -12.34 -0.07
N ALA A 37 3.24 -11.50 0.93
CA ALA A 37 2.61 -10.20 0.72
C ALA A 37 3.45 -9.30 -0.20
N LYS A 38 4.78 -9.35 -0.06
CA LYS A 38 5.72 -8.63 -0.94
C LYS A 38 5.69 -9.17 -2.36
N ALA A 39 5.57 -10.49 -2.55
CA ALA A 39 5.42 -11.10 -3.87
C ALA A 39 4.10 -10.68 -4.54
N GLN A 40 2.99 -10.70 -3.78
CA GLN A 40 1.68 -10.26 -4.27
C GLN A 40 1.69 -8.77 -4.64
N LEU A 41 2.26 -7.91 -3.78
CA LEU A 41 2.42 -6.49 -4.08
C LEU A 41 3.26 -6.25 -5.34
N LYS A 42 4.37 -6.97 -5.52
CA LYS A 42 5.17 -6.89 -6.76
C LYS A 42 4.37 -7.31 -7.98
N GLN A 43 3.53 -8.33 -7.85
CA GLN A 43 2.67 -8.81 -8.93
C GLN A 43 1.58 -7.79 -9.27
N ASP A 44 0.98 -7.15 -8.27
CA ASP A 44 -0.01 -6.09 -8.44
C ASP A 44 0.59 -4.83 -9.05
N VAL A 45 1.79 -4.43 -8.59
CA VAL A 45 2.55 -3.33 -9.19
C VAL A 45 2.90 -3.65 -10.64
N LYS A 46 3.34 -4.88 -10.94
CA LYS A 46 3.64 -5.29 -12.33
C LYS A 46 2.39 -5.24 -13.21
N LYS A 47 1.27 -5.79 -12.74
CA LYS A 47 -0.02 -5.74 -13.45
C LYS A 47 -0.50 -4.30 -13.66
N GLY A 48 -0.41 -3.48 -12.62
CA GLY A 48 -0.75 -2.05 -12.66
C GLY A 48 0.16 -1.25 -13.60
N ALA A 49 1.46 -1.54 -13.60
CA ALA A 49 2.43 -0.89 -14.48
C ALA A 49 2.25 -1.29 -15.95
N THR A 50 2.03 -2.58 -16.23
CA THR A 50 1.78 -3.05 -17.61
C THR A 50 0.49 -2.46 -18.17
N SER A 51 -0.59 -2.48 -17.39
CA SER A 51 -1.87 -1.90 -17.82
C SER A 51 -1.81 -0.38 -17.92
N GLY A 52 -1.20 0.30 -16.94
CA GLY A 52 -1.03 1.75 -16.97
C GLY A 52 -0.14 2.23 -18.13
N GLY A 53 0.94 1.51 -18.41
CA GLY A 53 1.83 1.77 -19.54
C GLY A 53 1.11 1.60 -20.88
N ALA A 54 0.42 0.47 -21.08
CA ALA A 54 -0.35 0.22 -22.29
C ALA A 54 -1.47 1.26 -22.50
N PHE A 55 -2.17 1.66 -21.44
CA PHE A 55 -3.19 2.72 -21.50
C PHE A 55 -2.60 4.08 -21.90
N SER A 56 -1.39 4.40 -21.42
CA SER A 56 -0.72 5.66 -21.75
C SER A 56 -0.36 5.72 -23.24
N VAL A 57 0.19 4.62 -23.78
CA VAL A 57 0.50 4.51 -25.22
C VAL A 57 -0.78 4.56 -26.06
N ALA A 58 -1.82 3.82 -25.66
CA ALA A 58 -3.11 3.83 -26.37
C ALA A 58 -3.74 5.24 -26.38
N ALA A 59 -3.70 5.96 -25.26
CA ALA A 59 -4.17 7.33 -25.18
C ALA A 59 -3.37 8.28 -26.10
N MET A 60 -2.04 8.11 -26.16
CA MET A 60 -1.19 8.90 -27.04
C MET A 60 -1.49 8.65 -28.52
N VAL A 61 -1.67 7.38 -28.90
CA VAL A 61 -2.06 6.99 -30.27
C VAL A 61 -3.43 7.55 -30.64
N LEU A 62 -4.42 7.46 -29.74
CA LEU A 62 -5.73 8.07 -29.95
C LEU A 62 -5.63 9.58 -30.15
N LEU A 63 -4.86 10.27 -29.29
CA LEU A 63 -4.65 11.73 -29.39
C LEU A 63 -4.02 12.12 -30.73
N PHE A 64 -3.01 11.37 -31.19
CA PHE A 64 -2.39 11.59 -32.50
C PHE A 64 -3.29 11.22 -33.69
N SER A 65 -4.25 10.30 -33.49
CA SER A 65 -5.20 9.89 -34.52
C SER A 65 -6.38 10.87 -34.70
N LEU A 66 -6.72 11.66 -33.68
CA LEU A 66 -7.82 12.65 -33.73
C LEU A 66 -7.86 13.55 -34.97
N PRO A 67 -6.75 14.20 -35.42
CA PRO A 67 -6.80 15.00 -36.64
C PRO A 67 -7.23 14.17 -37.84
N MET A 68 -6.69 12.96 -37.99
CA MET A 68 -7.03 12.05 -39.10
C MET A 68 -8.49 11.60 -39.04
N LEU A 69 -9.00 11.29 -37.84
CA LEU A 69 -10.41 10.96 -37.60
C LEU A 69 -11.33 12.14 -37.97
N ASN A 70 -10.92 13.37 -37.65
CA ASN A 70 -11.67 14.58 -38.00
C ASN A 70 -11.75 14.79 -39.51
N PHE A 71 -10.64 14.59 -40.24
CA PHE A 71 -10.64 14.60 -41.71
C PHE A 71 -11.58 13.53 -42.27
N ALA A 72 -11.49 12.29 -41.78
CA ALA A 72 -12.35 11.20 -42.24
C ALA A 72 -13.85 11.50 -42.05
N LEU A 73 -14.24 12.02 -40.88
CA LEU A 73 -15.60 12.46 -40.61
C LEU A 73 -16.02 13.63 -41.51
N ALA A 74 -15.16 14.64 -41.68
CA ALA A 74 -15.50 15.81 -42.49
C ALA A 74 -15.75 15.43 -43.96
N TYR A 75 -14.91 14.55 -44.52
CA TYR A 75 -15.13 14.01 -45.87
C TYR A 75 -16.36 13.11 -45.93
N GLY A 76 -16.63 12.28 -44.92
CA GLY A 76 -17.84 11.45 -44.86
C GLY A 76 -19.14 12.25 -44.78
N ILE A 77 -19.16 13.35 -44.04
CA ILE A 77 -20.33 14.25 -43.98
C ILE A 77 -20.49 15.00 -45.31
N ARG A 78 -19.37 15.43 -45.91
CA ARG A 78 -19.33 16.10 -47.21
C ARG A 78 -19.88 15.23 -48.33
N THR A 79 -19.56 13.93 -48.37
CA THR A 79 -20.07 13.01 -49.42
C THR A 79 -21.58 12.79 -49.31
N TRP A 80 -22.14 12.83 -48.11
CA TRP A 80 -23.58 12.61 -47.91
C TRP A 80 -24.42 13.88 -48.07
N SER A 81 -23.92 15.03 -47.60
CA SER A 81 -24.71 16.28 -47.55
C SER A 81 -24.37 17.29 -48.65
N GLY A 82 -23.22 17.18 -49.32
CA GLY A 82 -22.77 18.17 -50.31
C GLY A 82 -22.48 19.57 -49.74
N TRP A 83 -22.44 19.72 -48.41
CA TRP A 83 -22.28 21.00 -47.73
C TRP A 83 -20.87 21.61 -47.87
N ASN A 84 -20.77 22.89 -47.50
CA ASN A 84 -19.49 23.60 -47.47
C ASN A 84 -18.50 22.89 -46.52
N LEU A 85 -17.24 22.77 -46.95
CA LEU A 85 -16.21 21.98 -46.28
C LEU A 85 -15.99 22.48 -44.84
N ALA A 86 -16.07 23.80 -44.64
CA ALA A 86 -15.92 24.43 -43.33
C ALA A 86 -16.98 23.95 -42.32
N ILE A 87 -18.24 23.83 -42.76
CA ILE A 87 -19.35 23.37 -41.91
C ILE A 87 -19.15 21.89 -41.54
N CYS A 88 -18.70 21.07 -42.50
CA CYS A 88 -18.40 19.66 -42.25
C CYS A 88 -17.29 19.48 -41.20
N PHE A 89 -16.19 20.25 -41.29
CA PHE A 89 -15.13 20.20 -40.27
C PHE A 89 -15.61 20.63 -38.89
N LEU A 90 -16.47 21.64 -38.82
CA LEU A 90 -17.02 22.15 -37.58
C LEU A 90 -17.96 21.12 -36.93
N LEU A 91 -18.79 20.43 -37.74
CA LEU A 91 -19.64 19.34 -37.27
C LEU A 91 -18.83 18.13 -36.79
N SER A 92 -17.81 17.73 -37.55
CA SER A 92 -16.91 16.62 -37.17
C SER A 92 -16.17 16.92 -35.87
N PHE A 93 -15.71 18.16 -35.69
CA PHE A 93 -15.12 18.59 -34.43
C PHE A 93 -16.12 18.53 -33.29
N ALA A 94 -17.34 19.06 -33.48
CA ALA A 94 -18.40 19.01 -32.48
C ALA A 94 -18.76 17.54 -32.10
N ALA A 95 -18.82 16.64 -33.07
CA ALA A 95 -19.05 15.22 -32.83
C ALA A 95 -17.93 14.59 -31.99
N ASN A 96 -16.66 14.88 -32.30
CA ASN A 96 -15.51 14.40 -31.52
C ASN A 96 -15.52 14.95 -30.08
N VAL A 97 -15.87 16.23 -29.90
CA VAL A 97 -16.01 16.84 -28.56
C VAL A 97 -17.13 16.17 -27.77
N LEU A 98 -18.25 15.85 -28.41
CA LEU A 98 -19.38 15.17 -27.76
C LEU A 98 -19.00 13.75 -27.32
N VAL A 99 -18.30 12.99 -28.17
CA VAL A 99 -17.75 11.68 -27.82
C VAL A 99 -16.76 11.81 -26.66
N ALA A 100 -15.84 12.78 -26.70
CA ALA A 100 -14.87 13.02 -25.64
C ALA A 100 -15.56 13.36 -24.30
N ALA A 101 -16.63 14.16 -24.32
CA ALA A 101 -17.42 14.49 -23.14
C ALA A 101 -18.09 13.26 -22.52
N VAL A 102 -18.66 12.37 -23.35
CA VAL A 102 -19.25 11.11 -22.89
C VAL A 102 -18.19 10.19 -22.28
N LEU A 103 -17.04 10.03 -22.93
CA LEU A 103 -15.92 9.23 -22.41
C LEU A 103 -15.40 9.80 -21.08
N ALA A 104 -15.28 11.12 -20.97
CA ALA A 104 -14.87 11.78 -19.74
C ALA A 104 -15.89 11.56 -18.60
N LEU A 105 -17.19 11.66 -18.89
CA LEU A 105 -18.25 11.37 -17.93
C LEU A 105 -18.18 9.93 -17.43
N ILE A 106 -18.02 8.96 -18.34
CA ILE A 106 -17.84 7.55 -17.98
C ILE A 106 -16.60 7.40 -17.10
N GLY A 107 -15.46 7.97 -17.50
CA GLY A 107 -14.23 7.94 -16.72
C GLY A 107 -14.41 8.50 -15.30
N VAL A 108 -15.13 9.62 -15.16
CA VAL A 108 -15.44 10.22 -13.86
C VAL A 108 -16.37 9.33 -13.03
N VAL A 109 -17.38 8.70 -13.62
CA VAL A 109 -18.28 7.78 -12.91
C VAL A 109 -17.53 6.55 -12.42
N PHE A 110 -16.67 5.96 -13.25
CA PHE A 110 -15.82 4.84 -12.86
C PHE A 110 -14.81 5.24 -11.78
N ALA A 111 -14.18 6.42 -11.90
CA ALA A 111 -13.27 6.95 -10.90
C ALA A 111 -14.00 7.21 -9.56
N LYS A 112 -15.23 7.75 -9.59
CA LYS A 112 -16.06 7.92 -8.38
C LYS A 112 -16.43 6.57 -7.75
N LYS A 113 -16.73 5.56 -8.56
CA LYS A 113 -17.01 4.18 -8.09
C LYS A 113 -15.76 3.56 -7.45
N ALA A 114 -14.60 3.74 -8.07
CA ALA A 114 -13.31 3.31 -7.53
C ALA A 114 -12.96 4.05 -6.23
N LYS A 115 -13.21 5.37 -6.14
CA LYS A 115 -13.02 6.16 -4.91
C LYS A 115 -13.98 5.77 -3.79
N ARG A 116 -15.21 5.34 -4.11
CA ARG A 116 -16.14 4.79 -3.11
C ARG A 116 -15.66 3.46 -2.53
N SER A 117 -14.89 2.67 -3.29
CA SER A 117 -14.09 1.56 -2.76
C SER A 117 -12.87 2.13 -2.03
N LYS A 118 -13.09 2.66 -0.82
CA LYS A 118 -12.10 3.30 0.06
C LYS A 118 -11.00 2.34 0.57
N GLY A 119 -10.69 1.24 -0.10
CA GLY A 119 -9.64 0.30 0.33
C GLY A 119 -8.23 0.90 0.18
N PRO A 120 -7.78 1.24 -1.04
CA PRO A 120 -6.38 1.63 -1.26
C PRO A 120 -6.02 3.03 -0.73
N GLN A 121 -6.96 3.99 -0.77
CA GLN A 121 -6.72 5.37 -0.33
C GLN A 121 -6.71 5.53 1.19
N LYS A 122 -7.52 4.77 1.93
CA LYS A 122 -7.48 4.79 3.41
C LYS A 122 -6.16 4.22 3.93
N VAL A 123 -5.68 3.14 3.33
CA VAL A 123 -4.40 2.51 3.71
C VAL A 123 -3.24 3.46 3.45
N ALA A 124 -3.21 4.15 2.30
CA ALA A 124 -2.18 5.15 2.00
C ALA A 124 -2.26 6.39 2.93
N ALA A 125 -3.48 6.81 3.31
CA ALA A 125 -3.68 7.92 4.24
C ALA A 125 -3.25 7.55 5.67
N SER A 126 -3.65 6.38 6.18
CA SER A 126 -3.25 5.89 7.50
C SER A 126 -1.73 5.65 7.59
N MET A 127 -1.08 5.18 6.52
CA MET A 127 0.38 5.05 6.48
C MET A 127 1.10 6.41 6.59
N LYS A 128 0.58 7.44 5.90
CA LYS A 128 1.11 8.81 6.00
C LYS A 128 0.89 9.40 7.39
N GLU A 129 -0.27 9.18 7.98
CA GLU A 129 -0.60 9.65 9.33
C GLU A 129 0.30 8.99 10.39
N THR A 130 0.51 7.68 10.31
CA THR A 130 1.45 6.97 11.18
C THR A 130 2.89 7.45 11.01
N ALA A 131 3.34 7.73 9.79
CA ALA A 131 4.67 8.28 9.54
C ALA A 131 4.85 9.69 10.14
N VAL A 132 3.81 10.53 10.07
CA VAL A 132 3.81 11.87 10.68
C VAL A 132 3.82 11.80 12.21
N VAL A 133 3.10 10.85 12.81
CA VAL A 133 3.12 10.65 14.27
C VAL A 133 4.48 10.14 14.74
N LEU A 134 5.09 9.19 14.01
CA LEU A 134 6.45 8.70 14.32
C LEU A 134 7.53 9.77 14.14
N GLN A 135 7.39 10.64 13.14
CA GLN A 135 8.34 11.75 12.92
C GLN A 135 8.22 12.83 14.01
N ASN A 136 7.02 13.05 14.55
CA ASN A 136 6.79 14.00 15.64
C ASN A 136 7.11 13.43 17.03
N ALA A 137 7.19 12.11 17.19
CA ALA A 137 7.67 11.46 18.41
C ALA A 137 9.20 11.56 18.51
N LYS A 138 9.71 12.69 19.01
CA LYS A 138 11.12 12.84 19.41
C LYS A 138 11.49 11.75 20.44
N PRO A 139 12.64 11.06 20.31
CA PRO A 139 13.12 10.15 21.36
C PRO A 139 13.31 10.94 22.65
N HIS A 140 12.52 10.65 23.68
CA HIS A 140 12.73 11.22 25.01
C HIS A 140 14.03 10.64 25.61
N PRO A 141 15.02 11.48 25.97
CA PRO A 141 16.12 11.04 26.78
C PRO A 141 15.55 10.63 28.14
N ARG A 142 15.72 9.35 28.52
CA ARG A 142 15.41 8.87 29.87
C ARG A 142 16.20 9.74 30.87
N PRO A 143 15.54 10.47 31.79
CA PRO A 143 16.26 11.08 32.91
C PRO A 143 16.89 9.93 33.70
N GLN A 144 18.21 9.91 33.80
CA GLN A 144 18.91 9.08 34.77
C GLN A 144 18.55 9.62 36.16
N PRO A 145 17.93 8.85 37.05
CA PRO A 145 17.73 9.29 38.41
C PRO A 145 19.02 9.01 39.19
N ALA A 146 19.89 10.01 39.27
CA ALA A 146 20.89 10.19 40.33
C ALA A 146 20.23 10.50 41.70
N ALA A 147 19.00 10.04 41.91
CA ALA A 147 18.14 10.39 43.04
C ALA A 147 17.61 9.15 43.80
N LEU A 148 18.07 7.94 43.43
CA LEU A 148 17.72 6.70 44.14
C LEU A 148 18.71 6.35 45.27
N GLU A 149 19.81 7.08 45.41
CA GLU A 149 20.81 6.84 46.47
C GLU A 149 20.40 7.38 47.84
N ASP A 150 19.53 8.40 47.91
CA ASP A 150 19.17 9.07 49.17
C ASP A 150 17.88 8.53 49.82
N ALA A 151 17.12 7.68 49.11
CA ALA A 151 15.86 7.10 49.58
C ALA A 151 15.94 5.59 49.92
N ALA A 152 17.11 4.97 49.72
CA ALA A 152 17.32 3.55 50.00
C ALA A 152 17.31 3.17 51.50
N PRO A 153 17.86 3.96 52.45
CA PRO A 153 17.97 3.48 53.84
C PRO A 153 16.64 3.50 54.61
N ALA A 154 15.68 4.34 54.21
CA ALA A 154 14.39 4.47 54.92
C ALA A 154 13.38 3.37 54.54
N ALA A 155 13.39 2.90 53.29
CA ALA A 155 12.44 1.89 52.81
C ALA A 155 12.77 0.47 53.31
N ILE A 156 14.04 0.17 53.55
CA ILE A 156 14.48 -1.13 54.07
C ILE A 156 14.17 -1.31 55.57
N GLU A 157 14.17 -0.23 56.36
CA GLU A 157 13.86 -0.28 57.80
C GLU A 157 12.34 -0.40 58.06
N ALA A 158 11.51 0.19 57.20
CA ALA A 158 10.05 0.09 57.28
C ALA A 158 9.53 -1.33 56.98
N VAL A 159 10.24 -2.10 56.14
CA VAL A 159 9.89 -3.49 55.80
C VAL A 159 10.30 -4.48 56.89
N ALA A 160 11.33 -4.17 57.69
CA ALA A 160 11.84 -5.06 58.74
C ALA A 160 11.03 -5.02 60.05
N ARG A 161 10.27 -3.94 60.32
CA ARG A 161 9.40 -3.83 61.52
C ARG A 161 8.04 -4.51 61.39
N SER A 162 7.64 -4.93 60.18
CA SER A 162 6.31 -5.49 59.94
C SER A 162 6.24 -7.03 60.04
N SER A 163 7.36 -7.71 60.34
CA SER A 163 7.43 -9.17 60.38
C SER A 163 7.92 -9.74 61.72
N SER A 164 7.62 -9.08 62.84
CA SER A 164 7.81 -9.64 64.19
C SER A 164 6.49 -9.65 64.96
#